data_AF-A0A923WT69-F1
#
_entry.id   AF-A0A923WT69-F1
#
_cell.length_a   1.000
_cell.length_b   1.000
_cell.length_c   1.000
_cell.angle_alpha   90.00
_cell.angle_beta   90.00
_cell.angle_gamma   90.00
#
_symmetry.space_group_name_H-M   'P 1'
#
loop_
_entity.id
_entity.type
_entity.pdbx_description
1 polymer ?
#
loop_
_entity_poly.entity_id
_entity_poly.type
_entity_poly.pdbx_seq_one_letter_code
_entity_poly.pdbx_strand_id
1 'polypeptide(L)'
;HGFLGESSDWMNVFKSVAADDHVVCPSYFSDEIFSCLVLDRFIQDIENHGKLSLGHRKIFVGYSLGGRIGLRLLEAQPDLFDHYIFISTHHGLSHEADKESRVASDQKWIDMLLKGSWDDFLCKWNAQDVLKNSLAASRSEAAFKKDRLVAALLDYSLGKQKDYSTLLFQHQDKITWIVGDQDQKFLQLAENLKEKKILLDYKRISSGHRILFDNPKELSKIMESALK
;
A
#
# COMPACT_ATOMS: atom_id res chain seq x y z
N HIS A 1 2.10 -3.42 4.12
CA HIS A 1 0.90 -2.71 4.68
C HIS A 1 0.93 -1.22 4.26
N GLY A 2 0.01 -0.39 4.76
CA GLY A 2 -0.03 1.07 4.53
C GLY A 2 0.79 1.89 5.54
N PHE A 3 0.72 3.22 5.49
CA PHE A 3 1.33 4.06 6.52
C PHE A 3 0.61 3.85 7.86
N LEU A 4 1.36 3.80 8.98
CA LEU A 4 0.88 3.31 10.29
C LEU A 4 0.33 1.88 10.26
N GLY A 5 0.73 1.07 9.30
CA GLY A 5 0.39 -0.35 9.27
C GLY A 5 1.42 -1.21 10.00
N GLU A 6 1.02 -2.44 10.28
CA GLU A 6 1.84 -3.49 10.88
C GLU A 6 1.53 -4.83 10.18
N SER A 7 2.37 -5.85 10.39
CA SER A 7 2.15 -7.18 9.78
C SER A 7 0.82 -7.80 10.22
N SER A 8 0.42 -7.57 11.47
CA SER A 8 -0.79 -8.13 12.06
C SER A 8 -2.08 -7.63 11.39
N ASP A 9 -2.05 -6.50 10.68
CA ASP A 9 -3.19 -5.95 9.93
C ASP A 9 -3.75 -6.94 8.90
N TRP A 10 -2.91 -7.82 8.39
CA TRP A 10 -3.30 -8.79 7.38
C TRP A 10 -3.82 -10.10 7.96
N MET A 11 -3.72 -10.33 9.28
CA MET A 11 -4.12 -11.60 9.89
C MET A 11 -5.55 -12.00 9.54
N ASN A 12 -6.49 -11.04 9.53
CA ASN A 12 -7.87 -11.33 9.20
C ASN A 12 -8.11 -11.61 7.71
N VAL A 13 -7.24 -11.09 6.84
CA VAL A 13 -7.26 -11.40 5.40
C VAL A 13 -6.74 -12.81 5.17
N PHE A 14 -5.64 -13.18 5.81
CA PHE A 14 -5.00 -14.49 5.62
C PHE A 14 -5.67 -15.66 6.35
N LYS A 15 -6.66 -15.42 7.22
CA LYS A 15 -7.43 -16.49 7.89
C LYS A 15 -8.07 -17.49 6.92
N SER A 16 -8.31 -17.08 5.67
CA SER A 16 -8.94 -17.88 4.62
C SER A 16 -7.97 -18.35 3.53
N VAL A 17 -6.73 -17.85 3.52
CA VAL A 17 -5.71 -18.28 2.56
C VAL A 17 -5.25 -19.70 2.91
N ALA A 18 -5.00 -20.52 1.89
CA ALA A 18 -4.74 -21.95 2.06
C ALA A 18 -3.48 -22.18 2.92
N ALA A 19 -3.48 -23.27 3.69
CA ALA A 19 -2.39 -23.61 4.62
C ALA A 19 -1.03 -23.83 3.93
N ASP A 20 -1.02 -24.05 2.61
CA ASP A 20 0.17 -24.36 1.82
C ASP A 20 0.87 -23.11 1.25
N ASP A 21 0.25 -21.92 1.35
CA ASP A 21 0.85 -20.67 0.84
C ASP A 21 1.88 -20.10 1.83
N HIS A 22 3.07 -19.74 1.33
CA HIS A 22 4.07 -19.04 2.13
C HIS A 22 3.79 -17.53 2.16
N VAL A 23 3.28 -17.04 3.29
CA VAL A 23 2.95 -15.61 3.45
C VAL A 23 4.06 -14.88 4.20
N VAL A 24 4.57 -13.80 3.59
CA VAL A 24 5.52 -12.87 4.22
C VAL A 24 4.86 -11.51 4.37
N CYS A 25 4.73 -11.06 5.62
CA CYS A 25 4.14 -9.77 5.97
C CYS A 25 5.20 -8.89 6.66
N PRO A 26 5.90 -8.01 5.94
CA PRO A 26 6.86 -7.11 6.54
C PRO A 26 6.17 -5.98 7.33
N SER A 27 6.73 -5.60 8.47
CA SER A 27 6.34 -4.42 9.27
C SER A 27 7.37 -3.31 9.11
N TYR A 28 7.15 -2.38 8.17
CA TYR A 28 8.11 -1.34 7.77
C TYR A 28 8.55 -0.43 8.93
N PHE A 29 7.71 -0.29 9.96
CA PHE A 29 7.92 0.68 11.03
C PHE A 29 8.40 0.06 12.33
N SER A 30 8.59 -1.25 12.38
CA SER A 30 9.02 -1.95 13.61
C SER A 30 10.09 -3.03 13.35
N ASP A 31 10.02 -3.74 12.22
CA ASP A 31 10.93 -4.84 11.91
C ASP A 31 12.33 -4.35 11.56
N GLU A 32 13.38 -5.05 12.02
CA GLU A 32 14.74 -4.73 11.56
C GLU A 32 14.99 -5.14 10.11
N ILE A 33 14.34 -6.21 9.67
CA ILE A 33 14.56 -6.89 8.38
C ILE A 33 13.91 -6.15 7.20
N PHE A 34 13.07 -5.14 7.45
CA PHE A 34 12.51 -4.25 6.42
C PHE A 34 12.56 -2.79 6.85
N SER A 35 13.61 -2.46 7.60
CA SER A 35 13.79 -1.17 8.28
C SER A 35 14.09 -0.02 7.36
N CYS A 36 14.69 -0.31 6.20
CA CYS A 36 15.11 0.67 5.23
C CYS A 36 14.23 0.57 4.00
N LEU A 37 13.32 1.54 3.84
CA LEU A 37 12.52 1.65 2.64
C LEU A 37 13.35 2.16 1.45
N VAL A 38 14.68 2.18 1.47
CA VAL A 38 15.42 2.43 0.21
C VAL A 38 15.20 1.24 -0.72
N LEU A 39 14.73 1.50 -1.95
CA LEU A 39 14.22 0.47 -2.86
C LEU A 39 15.18 -0.71 -3.05
N ASP A 40 16.46 -0.44 -3.31
CA ASP A 40 17.46 -1.49 -3.54
C ASP A 40 17.66 -2.38 -2.31
N ARG A 41 17.68 -1.79 -1.11
CA ARG A 41 17.74 -2.57 0.14
C ARG A 41 16.47 -3.36 0.36
N PHE A 42 15.31 -2.76 0.10
CA PHE A 42 14.03 -3.44 0.23
C PHE A 42 13.92 -4.64 -0.72
N ILE A 43 14.41 -4.53 -1.96
CA ILE A 43 14.50 -5.65 -2.90
C ILE A 43 15.40 -6.74 -2.33
N GLN A 44 16.59 -6.38 -1.86
CA GLN A 44 17.53 -7.33 -1.26
C GLN A 44 16.94 -8.03 -0.02
N ASP A 45 16.20 -7.30 0.82
CA ASP A 45 15.51 -7.87 1.98
C ASP A 45 14.41 -8.85 1.55
N ILE A 46 13.65 -8.55 0.50
CA ILE A 46 12.66 -9.46 -0.11
C ILE A 46 13.34 -10.72 -0.64
N GLU A 47 14.44 -10.59 -1.38
CA GLU A 47 15.16 -11.74 -1.95
C GLU A 47 15.74 -12.64 -0.85
N ASN A 48 16.33 -12.05 0.18
CA ASN A 48 16.97 -12.78 1.28
C ASN A 48 15.97 -13.44 2.23
N HIS A 49 14.85 -12.77 2.52
CA HIS A 49 13.92 -13.20 3.59
C HIS A 49 12.58 -13.70 3.06
N GLY A 50 12.24 -13.39 1.81
CA GLY A 50 10.99 -13.78 1.18
C GLY A 50 10.86 -15.28 0.94
N LYS A 51 11.96 -16.05 1.14
CA LYS A 51 12.06 -17.47 0.79
C LYS A 51 11.42 -17.73 -0.57
N LEU A 52 11.73 -16.88 -1.55
CA LEU A 52 11.19 -16.93 -2.89
C LEU A 52 11.75 -18.18 -3.59
N SER A 53 11.15 -19.33 -3.30
CA SER A 53 11.55 -20.61 -3.83
C SER A 53 11.30 -20.64 -5.34
N LEU A 54 12.31 -21.08 -6.08
CA LEU A 54 12.21 -21.30 -7.51
C LEU A 54 11.06 -22.27 -7.82
N GLY A 55 10.18 -21.90 -8.75
CA GLY A 55 9.08 -22.73 -9.23
C GLY A 55 7.71 -22.49 -8.58
N HIS A 56 7.61 -21.59 -7.59
CA HIS A 56 6.33 -21.17 -7.02
C HIS A 56 5.88 -19.83 -7.60
N ARG A 57 4.57 -19.68 -7.81
CA ARG A 57 3.96 -18.40 -8.20
C ARG A 57 4.09 -17.40 -7.06
N LYS A 58 4.59 -16.20 -7.36
CA LYS A 58 4.87 -15.12 -6.41
C LYS A 58 3.90 -13.97 -6.67
N ILE A 59 3.20 -13.53 -5.65
CA ILE A 59 2.27 -12.40 -5.75
C ILE A 59 2.66 -11.32 -4.75
N PHE A 60 2.76 -10.10 -5.24
CA PHE A 60 2.91 -8.92 -4.39
C PHE A 60 1.53 -8.36 -4.05
N VAL A 61 1.30 -8.04 -2.77
CA VAL A 61 0.06 -7.40 -2.32
C VAL A 61 0.39 -6.14 -1.54
N GLY A 62 -0.03 -4.98 -2.06
CA GLY A 62 0.30 -3.68 -1.51
C GLY A 62 -0.93 -2.86 -1.18
N TYR A 63 -1.06 -2.45 0.08
CA TYR A 63 -2.12 -1.56 0.54
C TYR A 63 -1.63 -0.11 0.69
N SER A 64 -2.28 0.84 0.02
CA SER A 64 -2.04 2.28 0.12
C SER A 64 -0.56 2.64 -0.10
N LEU A 65 0.17 3.10 0.94
CA LEU A 65 1.64 3.27 0.87
C LEU A 65 2.36 2.01 0.37
N GLY A 66 1.98 0.82 0.85
CA GLY A 66 2.57 -0.44 0.43
C GLY A 66 2.35 -0.73 -1.05
N GLY A 67 1.22 -0.31 -1.63
CA GLY A 67 0.99 -0.42 -3.07
C GLY A 67 1.89 0.52 -3.86
N ARG A 68 2.14 1.74 -3.34
CA ARG A 68 3.07 2.69 -3.97
C ARG A 68 4.53 2.19 -3.94
N ILE A 69 4.92 1.51 -2.88
CA ILE A 69 6.19 0.77 -2.83
C ILE A 69 6.18 -0.35 -3.89
N GLY A 70 5.09 -1.08 -4.01
CA GLY A 70 4.91 -2.10 -5.04
C GLY A 70 5.02 -1.58 -6.48
N LEU A 71 4.56 -0.35 -6.76
CA LEU A 71 4.74 0.27 -8.08
C LEU A 71 6.22 0.52 -8.39
N ARG A 72 7.01 0.96 -7.39
CA ARG A 72 8.47 1.08 -7.54
C ARG A 72 9.14 -0.27 -7.77
N LEU A 73 8.68 -1.32 -7.08
CA LEU A 73 9.17 -2.68 -7.28
C LEU A 73 8.86 -3.21 -8.67
N LEU A 74 7.62 -3.04 -9.14
CA LEU A 74 7.19 -3.46 -10.48
C LEU A 74 8.06 -2.79 -11.56
N GLU A 75 8.39 -1.52 -11.39
CA GLU A 75 9.27 -0.83 -12.32
C GLU A 75 10.72 -1.33 -12.28
N ALA A 76 11.28 -1.49 -11.07
CA ALA A 76 12.68 -1.86 -10.93
C ALA A 76 12.94 -3.33 -11.25
N GLN A 77 12.00 -4.21 -10.93
CA GLN A 77 12.12 -5.66 -11.03
C GLN A 77 10.76 -6.29 -11.46
N PRO A 78 10.32 -6.09 -12.72
CA PRO A 78 8.99 -6.53 -13.19
C PRO A 78 8.76 -8.04 -13.19
N ASP A 79 9.82 -8.84 -13.06
CA ASP A 79 9.77 -10.30 -13.01
C ASP A 79 10.02 -10.85 -11.59
N LEU A 80 10.17 -9.97 -10.59
CA LEU A 80 10.30 -10.38 -9.19
C LEU A 80 9.02 -11.07 -8.69
N PHE A 81 7.85 -10.58 -9.13
CA PHE A 81 6.55 -11.19 -8.85
C PHE A 81 5.80 -11.48 -10.15
N ASP A 82 5.06 -12.58 -10.17
CA ASP A 82 4.24 -13.00 -11.30
C ASP A 82 2.97 -12.15 -11.43
N HIS A 83 2.48 -11.62 -10.29
CA HIS A 83 1.28 -10.79 -10.24
C HIS A 83 1.35 -9.74 -9.12
N TYR A 84 0.71 -8.59 -9.34
CA TYR A 84 0.64 -7.49 -8.39
C TYR A 84 -0.81 -7.15 -8.05
N ILE A 85 -1.13 -7.10 -6.76
CA ILE A 85 -2.42 -6.66 -6.25
C ILE A 85 -2.24 -5.33 -5.53
N PHE A 86 -2.84 -4.27 -6.07
CA PHE A 86 -2.79 -2.93 -5.53
C PHE A 86 -4.14 -2.56 -4.90
N ILE A 87 -4.13 -2.32 -3.59
CA ILE A 87 -5.31 -2.06 -2.78
C ILE A 87 -5.30 -0.60 -2.36
N SER A 88 -6.32 0.16 -2.75
CA SER A 88 -6.47 1.59 -2.42
C SER A 88 -5.18 2.38 -2.66
N THR A 89 -4.54 2.13 -3.80
CA THR A 89 -3.19 2.63 -4.15
C THR A 89 -3.30 3.84 -5.07
N HIS A 90 -2.31 4.74 -5.02
CA HIS A 90 -2.28 5.93 -5.88
C HIS A 90 -1.20 5.76 -6.95
N HIS A 91 -1.56 5.92 -8.23
CA HIS A 91 -0.63 5.72 -9.35
C HIS A 91 0.39 6.86 -9.51
N GLY A 92 0.05 8.07 -9.09
CA GLY A 92 0.99 9.20 -9.02
C GLY A 92 0.26 10.51 -9.29
N LEU A 93 0.88 11.64 -8.99
CA LEU A 93 0.33 12.96 -9.33
C LEU A 93 0.94 13.42 -10.65
N SER A 94 0.09 13.93 -11.55
CA SER A 94 0.50 14.41 -12.88
C SER A 94 0.92 15.89 -12.88
N HIS A 95 0.40 16.70 -11.95
CA HIS A 95 0.66 18.14 -11.89
C HIS A 95 1.63 18.51 -10.78
N GLU A 96 2.61 19.37 -11.09
CA GLU A 96 3.62 19.82 -10.13
C GLU A 96 3.02 20.57 -8.94
N ALA A 97 1.99 21.39 -9.16
CA ALA A 97 1.30 22.08 -8.06
C ALA A 97 0.68 21.09 -7.04
N ASP A 98 0.11 19.98 -7.51
CA ASP A 98 -0.43 18.94 -6.63
C ASP A 98 0.68 18.22 -5.87
N LYS A 99 1.83 18.00 -6.52
CA LYS A 99 3.01 17.41 -5.89
C LYS A 99 3.56 18.30 -4.78
N GLU A 100 3.74 19.60 -5.05
CA GLU A 100 4.18 20.58 -4.06
C GLU A 100 3.21 20.67 -2.87
N SER A 101 1.91 20.76 -3.16
CA SER A 101 0.85 20.75 -2.14
C SER A 101 0.91 19.47 -1.29
N ARG A 102 1.16 18.33 -1.92
CA ARG A 102 1.28 17.05 -1.22
C ARG A 102 2.52 16.98 -0.35
N VAL A 103 3.68 17.45 -0.82
CA VAL A 103 4.91 17.53 -0.01
C VAL A 103 4.69 18.43 1.21
N ALA A 104 4.07 19.60 1.02
CA ALA A 104 3.75 20.50 2.13
C ALA A 104 2.76 19.88 3.13
N SER A 105 1.81 19.08 2.66
CA SER A 105 0.88 18.33 3.52
C SER A 105 1.61 17.23 4.32
N ASP A 106 2.47 16.43 3.67
CA ASP A 106 3.26 15.39 4.35
C ASP A 106 4.23 16.01 5.38
N GLN A 107 4.78 17.22 5.11
CA GLN A 107 5.59 17.96 6.09
C GLN A 107 4.82 18.34 7.35
N LYS A 108 3.53 18.69 7.24
CA LYS A 108 2.69 18.98 8.42
C LYS A 108 2.50 17.72 9.28
N TRP A 109 2.37 16.54 8.67
CA TRP A 109 2.30 15.27 9.39
C TRP A 109 3.62 14.94 10.09
N ILE A 110 4.76 15.19 9.44
CA ILE A 110 6.09 15.03 10.05
C ILE A 110 6.24 15.95 11.26
N ASP A 111 5.90 17.22 11.11
CA ASP A 111 5.95 18.19 12.20
C ASP A 111 5.09 17.76 13.39
N MET A 112 3.91 17.21 13.13
CA MET A 112 3.02 16.68 14.17
C MET A 112 3.59 15.44 14.86
N LEU A 113 4.21 14.52 14.10
CA LEU A 113 4.90 13.36 14.68
C LEU A 113 6.06 13.80 15.59
N LEU A 114 6.83 14.80 15.17
CA LEU A 114 8.04 15.22 15.88
C LEU A 114 7.75 16.12 17.08
N LYS A 115 6.75 17.01 16.98
CA LYS A 115 6.48 18.07 17.96
C LYS A 115 5.19 17.85 18.76
N GLY A 116 4.26 17.03 18.26
CA GLY A 116 2.95 16.80 18.86
C GLY A 116 2.86 15.50 19.66
N SER A 117 1.71 15.29 20.29
CA SER A 117 1.39 14.03 20.96
C SER A 117 0.98 12.95 19.95
N TRP A 118 1.24 11.68 20.28
CA TRP A 118 0.84 10.55 19.45
C TRP A 118 -0.68 10.45 19.30
N ASP A 119 -1.43 10.72 20.37
CA ASP A 119 -2.89 10.65 20.36
C ASP A 119 -3.51 11.73 19.47
N ASP A 120 -2.99 12.96 19.52
CA ASP A 120 -3.43 14.05 18.63
C ASP A 120 -3.13 13.72 17.17
N PHE A 121 -1.93 13.17 16.92
CA PHE A 121 -1.52 12.73 15.59
C PHE A 121 -2.46 11.66 15.05
N LEU A 122 -2.74 10.61 15.82
CA LEU A 122 -3.63 9.53 15.41
C LEU A 122 -5.07 10.00 15.24
N CYS A 123 -5.57 10.84 16.14
CA CYS A 123 -6.91 11.41 16.05
C CYS A 123 -7.08 12.17 14.73
N LYS A 124 -6.15 13.10 14.44
CA LYS A 124 -6.16 13.88 13.19
C LYS A 124 -5.92 13.01 11.97
N TRP A 125 -5.02 12.03 12.05
CA TRP A 125 -4.75 11.11 10.94
C TRP A 125 -6.00 10.33 10.55
N ASN A 126 -6.71 9.77 11.54
CA ASN A 126 -7.93 9.01 11.33
C ASN A 126 -9.13 9.87 10.88
N ALA A 127 -9.10 11.18 11.17
CA ALA A 127 -10.14 12.13 10.75
C ALA A 127 -10.01 12.60 9.29
N GLN A 128 -8.97 12.18 8.56
CA GLN A 128 -8.83 12.52 7.14
C GLN A 128 -10.01 11.99 6.31
N ASP A 129 -10.48 12.79 5.35
CA ASP A 129 -11.67 12.45 4.53
C ASP A 129 -11.57 11.08 3.85
N VAL A 130 -10.38 10.71 3.37
CA VAL A 130 -10.13 9.40 2.74
C VAL A 130 -10.39 8.21 3.70
N LEU A 131 -10.29 8.43 5.01
CA LEU A 131 -10.46 7.39 6.03
C LEU A 131 -11.83 7.43 6.72
N LYS A 132 -12.67 8.43 6.39
CA LYS A 132 -13.94 8.70 7.08
C LYS A 132 -14.90 7.51 7.12
N ASN A 133 -14.90 6.69 6.07
CA ASN A 133 -15.79 5.54 5.91
C ASN A 133 -15.10 4.19 6.22
N SER A 134 -14.01 4.22 7.00
CA SER A 134 -13.25 3.02 7.35
C SER A 134 -13.08 2.85 8.84
N LEU A 135 -12.98 1.60 9.28
CA LEU A 135 -12.65 1.26 10.65
C LEU A 135 -11.25 1.75 11.00
N ALA A 136 -11.15 2.50 12.09
CA ALA A 136 -9.87 2.89 12.65
C ALA A 136 -9.22 1.71 13.36
N ALA A 137 -7.95 1.47 13.06
CA ALA A 137 -7.15 0.50 13.78
C ALA A 137 -6.51 1.18 15.00
N SER A 138 -6.46 0.47 16.12
CA SER A 138 -5.75 0.93 17.32
C SER A 138 -4.24 0.87 17.09
N ARG A 139 -3.52 1.91 17.53
CA ARG A 139 -2.09 2.07 17.27
C ARG A 139 -1.39 2.60 18.51
N SER A 140 -0.58 1.77 19.15
CA SER A 140 0.29 2.20 20.25
C SER A 140 1.55 2.85 19.70
N GLU A 141 1.99 3.98 20.24
CA GLU A 141 3.25 4.64 19.81
C GLU A 141 4.44 3.68 19.92
N ALA A 142 4.45 2.84 20.96
CA ALA A 142 5.52 1.88 21.23
C ALA A 142 5.67 0.80 20.14
N ALA A 143 4.66 0.61 19.29
CA ALA A 143 4.73 -0.31 18.16
C ALA A 143 5.46 0.28 16.95
N PHE A 144 5.85 1.56 16.98
CA PHE A 144 6.44 2.26 15.84
C PHE A 144 7.77 2.92 16.19
N LYS A 145 8.73 2.79 15.27
CA LYS A 145 9.93 3.61 15.25
C LYS A 145 9.63 4.92 14.53
N LYS A 146 9.59 6.02 15.30
CA LYS A 146 9.16 7.35 14.84
C LYS A 146 9.99 7.89 13.68
N ASP A 147 11.30 7.65 13.68
CA ASP A 147 12.22 8.00 12.59
C ASP A 147 11.80 7.35 11.26
N ARG A 148 11.30 6.11 11.29
CA ARG A 148 10.83 5.40 10.08
C ARG A 148 9.49 5.91 9.56
N LEU A 149 8.59 6.32 10.45
CA LEU A 149 7.36 7.01 10.05
C LEU A 149 7.69 8.33 9.35
N VAL A 150 8.63 9.10 9.92
CA VAL A 150 9.10 10.35 9.31
C VAL A 150 9.75 10.09 7.94
N ALA A 151 10.65 9.09 7.85
CA ALA A 151 11.27 8.72 6.58
C ALA A 151 10.24 8.31 5.52
N ALA A 152 9.19 7.56 5.89
CA ALA A 152 8.13 7.21 4.94
C ALA A 152 7.33 8.41 4.43
N LEU A 153 7.08 9.43 5.27
CA LEU A 153 6.44 10.66 4.81
C LEU A 153 7.37 11.51 3.94
N LEU A 154 8.68 11.50 4.22
CA LEU A 154 9.69 12.24 3.46
C LEU A 154 10.01 11.57 2.12
N ASP A 155 10.47 10.33 2.14
CA ASP A 155 11.06 9.65 0.99
C ASP A 155 10.01 8.99 0.10
N TYR A 156 8.86 8.66 0.70
CA TYR A 156 7.72 8.06 0.03
C TYR A 156 6.51 9.00 -0.01
N SER A 157 6.71 10.31 0.11
CA SER A 157 5.67 11.29 -0.21
C SER A 157 5.09 11.01 -1.60
N LEU A 158 3.77 11.04 -1.72
CA LEU A 158 3.13 10.96 -3.04
C LEU A 158 3.54 12.15 -3.92
N GLY A 159 3.91 13.29 -3.34
CA GLY A 159 4.40 14.45 -4.08
C GLY A 159 5.79 14.25 -4.70
N LYS A 160 6.57 13.28 -4.22
CA LYS A 160 7.85 12.87 -4.84
C LYS A 160 7.71 11.65 -5.75
N GLN A 161 6.52 11.04 -5.79
CA GLN A 161 6.25 9.91 -6.65
C GLN A 161 6.02 10.40 -8.08
N LYS A 162 6.61 9.72 -9.06
CA LYS A 162 6.25 9.94 -10.46
C LYS A 162 4.87 9.38 -10.79
N ASP A 163 4.34 9.80 -11.92
CA ASP A 163 3.15 9.21 -12.51
C ASP A 163 3.48 7.83 -13.10
N TYR A 164 2.88 6.77 -12.56
CA TYR A 164 3.05 5.39 -13.03
C TYR A 164 2.02 4.96 -14.09
N SER A 165 1.27 5.89 -14.70
CA SER A 165 0.28 5.56 -15.74
C SER A 165 0.87 4.72 -16.88
N THR A 166 2.05 5.07 -17.39
CA THR A 166 2.72 4.30 -18.45
C THR A 166 3.14 2.91 -17.98
N LEU A 167 3.67 2.79 -16.76
CA LEU A 167 4.06 1.51 -16.17
C LEU A 167 2.85 0.59 -16.02
N LEU A 168 1.74 1.11 -15.50
CA LEU A 168 0.49 0.37 -15.34
C LEU A 168 -0.01 -0.15 -16.69
N PHE A 169 0.00 0.69 -17.72
CA PHE A 169 -0.39 0.30 -19.08
C PHE A 169 0.48 -0.85 -19.63
N GLN A 170 1.81 -0.76 -19.44
CA GLN A 170 2.75 -1.78 -19.92
C GLN A 170 2.59 -3.15 -19.22
N HIS A 171 2.07 -3.16 -17.99
CA HIS A 171 1.95 -4.36 -17.16
C HIS A 171 0.50 -4.71 -16.80
N GLN A 172 -0.48 -4.20 -17.56
CA GLN A 172 -1.91 -4.32 -17.26
C GLN A 172 -2.37 -5.79 -17.04
N ASP A 173 -1.73 -6.76 -17.71
CA ASP A 173 -2.07 -8.19 -17.62
C ASP A 173 -1.56 -8.85 -16.31
N LYS A 174 -0.61 -8.22 -15.61
CA LYS A 174 -0.04 -8.71 -14.34
C LYS A 174 -0.60 -7.99 -13.12
N ILE A 175 -1.67 -7.20 -13.28
CA ILE A 175 -2.16 -6.29 -12.24
C ILE A 175 -3.61 -6.58 -11.87
N THR A 176 -3.89 -6.59 -10.58
CA THR A 176 -5.25 -6.45 -10.04
C THR A 176 -5.32 -5.19 -9.19
N TRP A 177 -6.22 -4.28 -9.59
CA TRP A 177 -6.48 -3.05 -8.86
C TRP A 177 -7.75 -3.19 -8.03
N ILE A 178 -7.71 -2.82 -6.76
CA ILE A 178 -8.82 -2.99 -5.82
C ILE A 178 -9.07 -1.68 -5.08
N VAL A 179 -10.34 -1.25 -5.02
CA VAL A 179 -10.77 -0.06 -4.27
C VAL A 179 -12.04 -0.35 -3.47
N GLY A 180 -12.21 0.38 -2.37
CA GLY A 180 -13.47 0.38 -1.62
C GLY A 180 -14.52 1.21 -2.32
N ASP A 181 -15.77 0.74 -2.35
CA ASP A 181 -16.89 1.45 -2.98
C ASP A 181 -17.29 2.75 -2.25
N GLN A 182 -16.92 2.90 -0.98
CA GLN A 182 -17.14 4.11 -0.17
C GLN A 182 -15.95 5.08 -0.19
N ASP A 183 -14.84 4.71 -0.84
CA ASP A 183 -13.69 5.58 -1.06
C ASP A 183 -13.79 6.30 -2.41
N GLN A 184 -14.57 7.39 -2.42
CA GLN A 184 -14.86 8.14 -3.64
C GLN A 184 -13.61 8.63 -4.38
N LYS A 185 -12.56 9.00 -3.63
CA LYS A 185 -11.31 9.47 -4.24
C LYS A 185 -10.64 8.35 -5.05
N PHE A 186 -10.45 7.18 -4.44
CA PHE A 186 -9.76 6.08 -5.13
C PHE A 186 -10.66 5.39 -6.17
N LEU A 187 -11.98 5.42 -5.97
CA LEU A 187 -12.94 5.00 -6.98
C LEU A 187 -12.80 5.85 -8.26
N GLN A 188 -12.79 7.18 -8.13
CA GLN A 188 -12.63 8.09 -9.26
C GLN A 188 -11.28 7.91 -9.97
N LEU A 189 -10.21 7.67 -9.20
CA LEU A 189 -8.89 7.38 -9.75
C LEU A 189 -8.90 6.07 -10.56
N ALA A 190 -9.49 5.00 -10.01
CA ALA A 190 -9.57 3.72 -10.68
C ALA A 190 -10.42 3.79 -11.97
N GLU A 191 -11.55 4.49 -11.93
CA GLU A 191 -12.37 4.73 -13.12
C GLU A 191 -11.62 5.50 -14.19
N ASN A 192 -10.91 6.58 -13.82
CA ASN A 192 -10.14 7.34 -14.79
C ASN A 192 -9.05 6.50 -15.46
N LEU A 193 -8.38 5.63 -14.71
CA LEU A 193 -7.39 4.71 -15.25
C LEU A 193 -8.02 3.69 -16.21
N LYS A 194 -9.22 3.18 -15.88
CA LYS A 194 -9.98 2.26 -16.74
C LYS A 194 -10.47 2.94 -18.02
N GLU A 195 -11.06 4.14 -17.93
CA GLU A 195 -11.51 4.92 -19.10
C GLU A 195 -10.38 5.23 -20.07
N LYS A 196 -9.18 5.52 -19.53
CA LYS A 196 -7.95 5.74 -20.31
C LYS A 196 -7.30 4.45 -20.81
N LYS A 197 -7.87 3.28 -20.50
CA LYS A 197 -7.33 1.95 -20.82
C LYS A 197 -5.92 1.71 -20.25
N ILE A 198 -5.57 2.40 -19.16
CA ILE A 198 -4.34 2.17 -18.41
C ILE A 198 -4.50 0.92 -17.52
N LEU A 199 -5.71 0.70 -17.02
CA LEU A 199 -6.12 -0.56 -16.40
C LEU A 199 -7.15 -1.25 -17.30
N LEU A 200 -7.07 -2.58 -17.42
CA LEU A 200 -8.10 -3.38 -18.09
C LEU A 200 -9.42 -3.32 -17.32
N ASP A 201 -9.34 -3.49 -16.01
CA ASP A 201 -10.46 -3.39 -15.09
C ASP A 201 -9.96 -3.14 -13.66
N TYR A 202 -10.89 -2.92 -12.73
CA TYR A 202 -10.59 -2.89 -11.31
C TYR A 202 -11.74 -3.50 -10.50
N LYS A 203 -11.43 -4.01 -9.31
CA LYS A 203 -12.40 -4.63 -8.41
C LYS A 203 -12.86 -3.63 -7.36
N ARG A 204 -14.15 -3.68 -7.05
CA ARG A 204 -14.79 -2.92 -5.96
C ARG A 204 -15.11 -3.89 -4.82
N ILE A 205 -14.88 -3.45 -3.59
CA ILE A 205 -15.24 -4.19 -2.37
C ILE A 205 -16.08 -3.27 -1.50
N SER A 206 -17.13 -3.81 -0.87
CA SER A 206 -17.96 -3.01 0.05
C SER A 206 -17.15 -2.60 1.29
N SER A 207 -16.59 -1.38 1.26
CA SER A 207 -15.59 -0.88 2.21
C SER A 207 -15.21 0.58 1.93
N GLY A 208 -14.60 1.24 2.92
CA GLY A 208 -13.88 2.50 2.69
C GLY A 208 -12.45 2.25 2.18
N HIS A 209 -11.53 3.15 2.51
CA HIS A 209 -10.13 3.04 2.09
C HIS A 209 -9.41 1.84 2.71
N ARG A 210 -9.73 1.46 3.96
CA ARG A 210 -9.05 0.41 4.73
C ARG A 210 -9.71 -0.96 4.58
N ILE A 211 -9.74 -1.45 3.35
CA ILE A 211 -10.34 -2.74 2.97
C ILE A 211 -9.90 -3.91 3.87
N LEU A 212 -8.63 -3.90 4.33
CA LEU A 212 -8.06 -4.92 5.21
C LEU A 212 -8.83 -5.06 6.53
N PHE A 213 -9.43 -3.97 7.04
CA PHE A 213 -10.23 -3.97 8.26
C PHE A 213 -11.73 -4.02 7.94
N ASP A 214 -12.15 -3.27 6.92
CA ASP A 214 -13.56 -3.10 6.60
C ASP A 214 -14.18 -4.39 6.04
N ASN A 215 -13.46 -5.10 5.16
CA ASN A 215 -13.95 -6.33 4.52
C ASN A 215 -12.81 -7.31 4.16
N PRO A 216 -12.11 -7.87 5.16
CA PRO A 216 -10.97 -8.77 4.94
C PRO A 216 -11.34 -10.06 4.20
N LYS A 217 -12.57 -10.56 4.37
CA LYS A 217 -13.03 -11.82 3.76
C LYS A 217 -13.15 -11.72 2.24
N GLU A 218 -13.72 -10.62 1.75
CA GLU A 218 -13.86 -10.41 0.30
C GLU A 218 -12.49 -10.17 -0.35
N LEU A 219 -11.60 -9.46 0.34
CA LEU A 219 -10.22 -9.29 -0.10
C LEU A 219 -9.48 -10.64 -0.22
N SER A 220 -9.61 -11.54 0.77
CA SER A 220 -9.01 -12.88 0.73
C SER A 220 -9.44 -13.67 -0.52
N LYS A 221 -10.74 -13.69 -0.82
CA LYS A 221 -11.27 -14.41 -2.00
C LYS A 221 -10.66 -13.93 -3.31
N ILE A 222 -10.42 -12.62 -3.42
CA ILE A 222 -9.77 -12.04 -4.60
C ILE A 222 -8.30 -12.46 -4.67
N MET A 223 -7.60 -12.44 -3.54
CA MET A 223 -6.19 -12.88 -3.47
C MET A 223 -6.03 -14.36 -3.81
N GLU A 224 -6.88 -15.24 -3.27
CA GLU A 224 -6.90 -16.68 -3.59
C GLU A 224 -7.16 -16.94 -5.08
N SER A 225 -8.02 -16.14 -5.70
CA SER A 225 -8.31 -16.25 -7.14
C SER A 225 -7.11 -15.85 -8.01
N ALA A 226 -6.24 -14.96 -7.50
CA ALA A 226 -5.03 -14.56 -8.20
C ALA A 226 -3.88 -15.57 -8.04
N LEU A 227 -3.91 -16.41 -7.00
CA LEU A 227 -2.91 -17.47 -6.76
C LEU A 227 -3.13 -18.71 -7.65
N LYS A 228 -4.39 -18.99 -8.02
CA LYS A 228 -4.78 -20.07 -8.95
C LYS A 228 -4.41 -19.74 -10.40
#